data_AF-A0A7X6DMC8-F1
#
_entry.id   AF-A0A7X6DMC8-F1
#
_cell.length_a   1.000
_cell.length_b   1.000
_cell.length_c   1.000
_cell.angle_alpha   90.00
_cell.angle_beta   90.00
_cell.angle_gamma   90.00
#
_symmetry.space_group_name_H-M   'P 1'
#
loop_
_entity.id
_entity.type
_entity.pdbx_description
1 polymer ?
#
loop_
_entity_poly.entity_id
_entity_poly.type
_entity_poly.pdbx_seq_one_letter_code
_entity_poly.pdbx_strand_id
1 'polypeptide(L)' 'MDDAMVEVLRRKEPWERIAIGFGMWRSARRMLTSILSARHPEWSEEQVRREVVRRMSHGTI' A
#
# COMPACT_ATOMS: atom_id res chain seq x y z
N MET A 1 -14.73 12.94 -0.36
CA MET A 1 -15.59 11.77 -0.66
C MET A 1 -17.01 12.28 -0.62
N ASP A 2 -17.85 11.91 -1.57
CA ASP A 2 -19.28 12.22 -1.48
C ASP A 2 -19.96 11.34 -0.41
N ASP A 3 -21.09 11.83 0.13
CA ASP A 3 -21.81 11.15 1.21
C ASP A 3 -22.37 9.78 0.75
N ALA A 4 -22.65 9.62 -0.54
CA ALA A 4 -23.15 8.36 -1.09
C ALA A 4 -22.10 7.25 -1.01
N MET A 5 -20.84 7.56 -1.32
CA MET A 5 -19.71 6.64 -1.22
C MET A 5 -19.40 6.27 0.23
N VAL A 6 -19.60 7.21 1.17
CA VAL A 6 -19.47 6.93 2.60
C VAL A 6 -20.48 5.86 3.02
N GLU A 7 -21.74 5.95 2.59
CA GLU A 7 -22.75 4.93 2.92
C GLU A 7 -22.53 3.59 2.26
N VAL A 8 -21.99 3.56 1.03
CA VAL A 8 -21.57 2.32 0.40
C VAL A 8 -20.49 1.61 1.23
N LEU A 9 -19.52 2.37 1.75
CA LEU A 9 -18.45 1.83 2.58
C LEU A 9 -18.93 1.45 3.98
N ARG A 10 -19.91 2.16 4.56
CA ARG A 10 -20.51 1.80 5.87
C ARG A 10 -21.29 0.49 5.81
N ARG A 11 -21.93 0.19 4.68
CA ARG A 11 -22.68 -1.06 4.47
C ARG A 11 -21.80 -2.27 4.19
N LYS A 12 -20.48 -2.11 4.08
CA LYS A 12 -19.58 -3.24 3.88
C LYS A 12 -19.46 -4.08 5.14
N GLU A 13 -19.50 -5.38 4.91
CA GLU A 13 -19.32 -6.34 5.96
C GLU A 13 -17.89 -6.28 6.53
N PRO A 14 -17.69 -6.59 7.83
CA PRO A 14 -16.38 -6.47 8.48
C PRO A 14 -15.24 -7.17 7.73
N TRP A 15 -15.48 -8.36 7.18
CA TRP A 15 -14.47 -9.12 6.42
C TRP A 15 -14.15 -8.47 5.07
N GLU A 16 -15.12 -7.85 4.40
CA GLU A 16 -14.87 -7.11 3.16
C GLU A 16 -13.98 -5.90 3.41
N ARG A 17 -14.20 -5.19 4.52
CA ARG A 17 -13.39 -4.02 4.91
C ARG A 17 -11.93 -4.43 5.15
N ILE A 18 -11.71 -5.55 5.83
CA ILE A 18 -10.38 -6.14 6.05
C ILE A 18 -9.75 -6.56 4.72
N ALA A 19 -10.50 -7.23 3.84
CA ALA A 19 -10.01 -7.64 2.52
C ALA A 19 -9.59 -6.43 1.66
N ILE A 20 -10.36 -5.35 1.70
CA ILE A 20 -10.03 -4.07 1.06
C ILE A 20 -8.72 -3.52 1.63
N GLY A 21 -8.56 -3.48 2.96
CA GLY A 21 -7.33 -3.04 3.61
C GLY A 21 -6.10 -3.83 3.15
N PHE A 22 -6.18 -5.16 3.12
CA PHE A 22 -5.10 -6.00 2.60
C PHE A 22 -4.85 -5.78 1.09
N GLY A 23 -5.91 -5.56 0.32
CA GLY A 23 -5.81 -5.20 -1.09
C GLY A 23 -5.05 -3.89 -1.31
N MET A 24 -5.38 -2.86 -0.53
CA MET A 24 -4.70 -1.57 -0.55
C MET A 24 -3.23 -1.71 -0.16
N TRP A 25 -2.92 -2.46 0.90
CA TRP A 25 -1.55 -2.70 1.34
C TRP A 25 -0.70 -3.38 0.24
N ARG A 26 -1.21 -4.47 -0.35
CA ARG A 26 -0.51 -5.18 -1.44
C ARG A 26 -0.29 -4.28 -2.66
N SER A 27 -1.28 -3.46 -3.00
CA SER A 27 -1.20 -2.53 -4.13
C SER A 27 -0.16 -1.45 -3.88
N ALA A 28 -0.16 -0.82 -2.70
CA ALA A 28 0.83 0.16 -2.30
C ALA A 28 2.25 -0.42 -2.34
N ARG A 29 2.45 -1.64 -1.83
CA ARG A 29 3.75 -2.33 -1.89
C ARG A 29 4.25 -2.46 -3.32
N ARG A 30 3.41 -2.95 -4.24
CA ARG A 30 3.78 -3.12 -5.66
C ARG A 30 4.11 -1.80 -6.34
N MET A 31 3.29 -0.77 -6.09
CA MET A 31 3.53 0.57 -6.65
C MET A 31 4.86 1.14 -6.15
N LEU A 32 5.13 1.06 -4.85
CA LEU A 32 6.39 1.56 -4.28
C LEU A 32 7.60 0.80 -4.84
N THR A 33 7.55 -0.53 -4.92
CA THR A 33 8.62 -1.32 -5.54
C THR A 33 8.88 -0.86 -6.98
N SER A 34 7.84 -0.76 -7.81
CA SER A 34 7.98 -0.35 -9.21
C SER A 34 8.54 1.06 -9.36
N ILE A 35 8.01 2.02 -8.59
CA ILE A 35 8.47 3.42 -8.61
C ILE A 35 9.94 3.52 -8.18
N LEU A 36 10.33 2.81 -7.13
CA LEU A 36 11.68 2.87 -6.59
C LEU A 36 12.69 2.20 -7.54
N SER A 37 12.37 1.02 -8.08
CA SER A 37 13.21 0.37 -9.08
C SER A 37 13.38 1.21 -10.36
N ALA A 38 12.34 1.93 -10.78
CA ALA A 38 12.41 2.80 -11.95
C ALA A 38 13.18 4.11 -11.68
N ARG A 39 13.04 4.70 -10.49
CA ARG A 39 13.72 5.96 -10.12
C ARG A 39 15.17 5.76 -9.69
N HIS A 40 15.50 4.57 -9.18
CA HIS A 40 16.82 4.21 -8.69
C HIS A 40 17.30 2.92 -9.36
N PRO A 41 17.60 2.94 -10.67
CA PRO A 41 18.09 1.77 -11.39
C PRO A 41 19.45 1.27 -10.85
N GLU A 42 20.18 2.11 -10.12
CA GLU A 42 21.43 1.78 -9.45
C GLU A 42 21.26 1.02 -8.12
N TRP A 43 20.03 0.96 -7.59
CA TRP A 43 19.76 0.24 -6.35
C TRP A 43 19.63 -1.26 -6.59
N SER A 44 20.23 -2.03 -5.70
CA SER A 44 19.95 -3.45 -5.56
C SER A 44 18.49 -3.67 -5.12
N GLU A 45 17.96 -4.86 -5.42
CA GLU A 45 16.62 -5.28 -4.98
C GLU A 45 16.45 -5.16 -3.46
N GLU A 46 17.52 -5.42 -2.70
CA GLU A 46 17.51 -5.33 -1.24
C GLU A 46 17.38 -3.88 -0.74
N GLN A 47 18.02 -2.92 -1.41
CA GLN A 47 17.87 -1.50 -1.10
C GLN A 47 16.44 -1.02 -1.39
N VAL A 48 15.88 -1.42 -2.54
CA VAL A 48 14.47 -1.14 -2.87
C VAL A 48 13.55 -1.76 -1.82
N ARG A 49 13.76 -3.04 -1.46
CA ARG A 49 12.95 -3.73 -0.45
C ARG A 49 12.98 -3.00 0.89
N ARG A 50 14.17 -2.62 1.38
CA ARG A 50 14.34 -1.90 2.64
C ARG A 50 13.59 -0.56 2.65
N GLU A 51 13.68 0.18 1.55
CA GLU A 51 12.98 1.44 1.38
C GLU A 51 11.45 1.25 1.37
N VAL A 52 10.95 0.25 0.66
CA VAL A 52 9.51 -0.10 0.64
C VAL A 52 9.02 -0.41 2.05
N VAL A 53 9.74 -1.25 2.79
CA VAL A 53 9.36 -1.60 4.18
C VAL A 53 9.38 -0.36 5.06
N ARG A 54 10.41 0.50 4.98
CA ARG A 54 10.48 1.76 5.75
C ARG A 54 9.26 2.65 5.51
N ARG A 55 8.86 2.83 4.24
CA ARG A 55 7.72 3.67 3.86
C ARG A 55 6.39 3.08 4.26
N MET A 56 6.22 1.77 4.12
CA MET A 56 4.96 1.10 4.48
C MET A 56 4.76 1.05 6.00
N SER A 57 5.83 0.87 6.76
CA SER A 57 5.79 0.82 8.22
C SER A 57 5.81 2.20 8.88
N HIS A 58 5.78 3.32 8.12
CA HIS A 58 5.92 4.68 8.67
C HIS A 58 7.15 4.86 9.59
N GLY A 59 8.22 4.09 9.37
CA GLY A 59 9.42 4.11 10.22
C GLY A 59 9.28 3.43 11.59
N THR A 60 8.25 2.61 11.84
CA THR A 60 8.11 1.84 13.11
C THR A 60 9.00 0.58 13.15
N ILE A 61 10.16 0.60 12.49
CA ILE A 61 11.12 -0.51 12.44
C ILE A 61 12.39 -0.08 13.14
#